data_AF-A0A8K0NER5-F1
#
_entry.id   AF-A0A8K0NER5-F1
#
_cell.length_a   1.000
_cell.length_b   1.000
_cell.length_c   1.000
_cell.angle_alpha   90.00
_cell.angle_beta   90.00
_cell.angle_gamma   90.00
#
_symmetry.space_group_name_H-M   'P 1'
#
loop_
_entity.id
_entity.type
_entity.pdbx_description
1 polymer ?
#
loop_
_entity_poly.entity_id
_entity_poly.type
_entity_poly.pdbx_seq_one_letter_code
_entity_poly.pdbx_strand_id
1 'polypeptide(L)'
;MAQFLNKMASFSHLWMNAEPFRDRDRIAAAVRDGRDVWGRPHDTFTRLDANQDVPPLVREEPARFAYMVDRDGPTAGFSDYPS
;
A
#
# COMPACT_ATOMS: atom_id res chain seq x y z
N MET A 1 4.91 -7.93 -3.03
CA MET A 1 3.94 -8.31 -2.02
C MET A 1 4.47 -9.22 -0.90
N ALA A 2 5.53 -10.03 -1.08
CA ALA A 2 5.94 -11.05 -0.11
C ALA A 2 6.29 -10.47 1.28
N GLN A 3 7.06 -9.38 1.32
CA GLN A 3 7.39 -8.64 2.55
C GLN A 3 6.12 -8.16 3.28
N PHE A 4 5.15 -7.65 2.53
CA PHE A 4 3.88 -7.18 3.08
C PHE A 4 3.08 -8.33 3.68
N LEU A 5 2.97 -9.46 2.99
CA LEU A 5 2.29 -10.66 3.49
C LEU A 5 2.93 -11.24 4.76
N ASN A 6 4.27 -11.23 4.84
CA ASN A 6 4.99 -11.62 6.05
C ASN A 6 4.67 -10.67 7.21
N LYS A 7 4.61 -9.36 6.94
CA LYS A 7 4.17 -8.39 7.95
C LYS A 7 2.73 -8.65 8.38
N MET A 8 1.81 -8.96 7.47
CA MET A 8 0.43 -9.33 7.81
C MET A 8 0.37 -10.58 8.69
N ALA A 9 1.22 -11.57 8.44
CA ALA A 9 1.29 -12.78 9.27
C ALA A 9 1.73 -12.51 10.72
N SER A 10 2.33 -11.33 11.01
CA SER A 10 2.76 -10.97 12.36
C SER A 10 1.66 -10.37 13.26
N PHE A 11 0.45 -10.13 12.73
CA PHE A 11 -0.66 -9.63 13.54
C PHE A 11 -1.25 -10.75 14.44
N SER A 12 -1.45 -10.45 15.72
CA SER A 12 -1.97 -11.39 16.73
C SER A 12 -3.47 -11.69 16.58
N HIS A 13 -4.22 -10.85 15.88
CA HIS A 13 -5.64 -11.06 15.64
C HIS A 13 -5.86 -12.05 14.49
N LEU A 14 -6.32 -13.26 14.82
CA LEU A 14 -6.51 -14.35 13.84
C LEU A 14 -7.40 -13.96 12.65
N TRP A 15 -8.43 -13.14 12.86
CA TRP A 15 -9.34 -12.71 11.78
C TRP A 15 -8.63 -11.84 10.71
N MET A 16 -7.58 -11.10 11.08
CA MET A 16 -6.80 -10.27 10.16
C MET A 16 -5.91 -11.09 9.21
N ASN A 17 -5.69 -12.36 9.54
CA ASN A 17 -4.91 -13.32 8.76
C ASN A 17 -5.78 -14.22 7.86
N ALA A 18 -7.10 -14.00 7.82
CA ALA A 18 -7.98 -14.80 6.98
C ALA A 18 -7.58 -14.66 5.50
N GLU A 19 -7.78 -15.74 4.74
CA GLU A 19 -7.40 -15.86 3.33
C GLU A 19 -7.84 -14.67 2.45
N PRO A 20 -9.06 -14.10 2.59
CA PRO A 20 -9.46 -12.95 1.77
C PRO A 20 -8.61 -11.70 1.98
N PHE A 21 -7.96 -11.54 3.14
CA PHE A 21 -7.08 -10.40 3.43
C PHE A 21 -5.64 -10.65 2.98
N ARG A 22 -5.30 -11.88 2.58
CA ARG A 22 -3.98 -12.25 2.03
C ARG A 22 -3.97 -12.29 0.50
N ASP A 23 -5.11 -12.03 -0.12
CA ASP A 23 -5.25 -11.90 -1.57
C ASP A 23 -4.43 -10.71 -2.09
N ARG A 24 -3.52 -10.98 -3.03
CA ARG A 24 -2.55 -9.99 -3.51
C ARG A 24 -3.22 -8.87 -4.29
N ASP A 25 -4.26 -9.19 -5.07
CA ASP A 25 -4.93 -8.22 -5.93
C ASP A 25 -5.78 -7.27 -5.09
N ARG A 26 -6.44 -7.79 -4.06
CA ARG A 26 -7.15 -7.01 -3.06
C ARG A 26 -6.22 -6.06 -2.31
N ILE A 27 -5.03 -6.54 -1.89
CA ILE A 27 -4.05 -5.69 -1.20
C ILE A 27 -3.55 -4.60 -2.14
N ALA A 28 -3.17 -4.95 -3.37
CA ALA A 28 -2.69 -3.97 -4.35
C ALA A 28 -3.76 -2.90 -4.64
N ALA A 29 -5.02 -3.31 -4.82
CA ALA A 29 -6.14 -2.39 -5.01
C ALA A 29 -6.36 -1.49 -3.78
N ALA A 30 -6.37 -2.04 -2.56
CA ALA A 30 -6.54 -1.25 -1.35
C ALA A 30 -5.41 -0.21 -1.18
N VAL A 31 -4.16 -0.59 -1.44
CA VAL A 31 -3.01 0.33 -1.36
C VAL A 31 -3.08 1.41 -2.44
N ARG A 32 -3.44 1.04 -3.68
CA ARG A 32 -3.61 1.99 -4.80
C ARG A 32 -4.71 3.02 -4.49
N ASP A 33 -5.82 2.54 -3.94
CA ASP A 33 -6.98 3.38 -3.64
C ASP A 33 -6.84 4.15 -2.32
N GLY A 34 -5.77 3.92 -1.55
CA GLY A 34 -5.61 4.50 -0.21
C GLY A 34 -6.69 4.05 0.76
N ARG A 35 -7.11 2.78 0.70
CA ARG A 35 -8.14 2.18 1.57
C ARG A 35 -7.54 1.24 2.60
N ASP A 36 -8.24 1.07 3.71
CA ASP A 36 -7.91 0.02 4.68
C ASP A 36 -7.97 -1.38 4.03
N VAL A 37 -6.90 -2.16 4.16
CA VAL A 37 -6.80 -3.52 3.59
C VAL A 37 -7.87 -4.46 4.18
N TRP A 38 -8.27 -4.21 5.44
CA TRP A 38 -9.35 -4.93 6.10
C TRP A 38 -10.75 -4.38 5.81
N GLY A 39 -10.86 -3.26 5.07
CA GLY A 39 -12.13 -2.69 4.63
C GLY A 39 -12.96 -2.06 5.76
N ARG A 40 -12.32 -1.63 6.84
CA ARG A 40 -13.01 -1.01 7.98
C ARG A 40 -13.46 0.42 7.61
N PRO A 41 -14.66 0.84 8.04
CA PRO A 41 -15.27 2.11 7.61
C PRO A 41 -14.72 3.35 8.32
N HIS A 42 -13.98 3.19 9.41
CA HIS A 42 -13.50 4.30 10.25
C HIS A 42 -12.12 4.84 9.83
N ASP A 43 -11.33 4.06 9.09
CA ASP A 43 -9.99 4.44 8.68
C ASP A 43 -10.02 4.87 7.20
N THR A 44 -10.59 6.05 6.94
CA THR A 44 -10.59 6.66 5.59
C THR A 44 -9.43 7.62 5.44
N PHE A 45 -8.64 7.46 4.40
CA PHE A 45 -7.53 8.37 4.07
C PHE A 45 -7.99 9.39 3.02
N THR A 46 -7.54 10.64 3.17
CA THR A 46 -7.70 11.66 2.13
C THR A 46 -6.53 11.55 1.16
N ARG A 47 -6.83 11.33 -0.12
CA ARG A 47 -5.83 11.36 -1.18
C ARG A 47 -5.44 12.80 -1.49
N LEU A 48 -4.13 13.06 -1.54
CA LEU A 48 -3.56 14.34 -1.95
C LEU A 48 -2.79 14.14 -3.25
N ASP A 49 -3.28 14.73 -4.34
CA ASP A 49 -2.59 14.66 -5.63
C ASP A 49 -1.38 15.60 -5.64
N ALA A 50 -0.27 15.14 -6.20
CA ALA A 50 1.00 15.87 -6.30
C ALA A 50 1.48 16.44 -4.94
N ASN A 51 1.45 15.62 -3.88
CA ASN A 51 1.88 16.05 -2.56
C ASN A 51 3.36 16.50 -2.56
N GLN A 52 3.58 17.80 -2.33
CA GLN A 52 4.91 18.38 -2.21
C GLN A 52 5.41 18.44 -0.76
N ASP A 53 4.54 18.21 0.23
CA ASP A 53 4.91 18.14 1.64
C ASP A 53 5.50 16.75 1.95
N VAL A 54 6.72 16.55 1.45
CA VAL A 54 7.51 15.33 1.62
C VAL A 54 8.95 15.70 1.97
N PRO A 55 9.70 14.81 2.64
CA PRO A 55 11.12 15.05 2.92
C PRO A 55 11.91 15.41 1.65
N PRO A 56 12.89 16.33 1.71
CA PRO A 56 13.65 16.76 0.52
C PRO A 56 14.23 15.62 -0.30
N LEU A 57 14.76 14.58 0.36
CA LEU A 57 15.29 13.38 -0.29
C LEU A 57 14.27 12.67 -1.19
N VAL A 58 13.01 12.59 -0.76
CA VAL A 58 11.92 11.98 -1.54
C VAL A 58 11.62 12.83 -2.76
N ARG A 59 11.66 14.16 -2.62
CA ARG A 59 11.44 15.12 -3.71
C ARG A 59 12.57 15.10 -4.74
N GLU A 60 13.82 14.99 -4.28
CA GLU A 60 15.02 15.04 -5.12
C GLU A 60 15.33 13.72 -5.82
N GLU A 61 14.88 12.58 -5.28
CA GLU A 61 15.08 11.24 -5.86
C GLU A 61 13.75 10.55 -6.25
N PRO A 62 12.94 11.13 -7.16
CA PRO A 62 11.59 10.65 -7.44
C PRO A 62 11.59 9.24 -8.06
N ALA A 63 12.60 8.86 -8.83
CA ALA A 63 12.67 7.51 -9.42
C ALA A 63 12.87 6.43 -8.35
N ARG A 64 13.61 6.73 -7.28
CA ARG A 64 13.88 5.79 -6.18
C ARG A 64 12.72 5.70 -5.21
N PHE A 65 12.05 6.82 -4.96
CA PHE A 65 10.97 6.94 -3.98
C PHE A 65 9.59 7.15 -4.61
N ALA A 66 9.41 6.78 -5.89
CA ALA A 66 8.13 6.95 -6.59
C ALA A 66 6.96 6.36 -5.80
N TYR A 67 7.14 5.18 -5.23
CA TYR A 67 6.15 4.51 -4.37
C TYR A 67 5.79 5.30 -3.09
N MET A 68 6.56 6.31 -2.67
CA MET A 68 6.20 7.11 -1.50
C MET A 68 5.27 8.28 -1.86
N VAL A 69 5.24 8.69 -3.13
CA VAL A 69 4.50 9.86 -3.62
C VAL A 69 3.36 9.50 -4.57
N ASP A 70 3.47 8.36 -5.26
CA ASP A 70 2.48 7.88 -6.23
C ASP A 70 2.37 6.34 -6.15
N ARG A 71 1.13 5.87 -6.06
CA ARG A 71 0.76 4.46 -5.96
C ARG A 71 -0.20 4.03 -7.07
N ASP A 72 -0.52 4.89 -8.03
CA ASP A 72 -1.56 4.66 -9.04
C ASP A 72 -1.21 3.57 -10.04
N GLY A 73 0.08 3.27 -10.18
CA GLY A 73 0.57 2.25 -11.10
C GLY A 73 -0.07 0.86 -10.88
N PRO A 74 -0.02 -0.01 -11.90
CA PRO A 74 -0.58 -1.36 -11.81
C PRO A 74 0.01 -2.15 -10.64
N THR A 75 1.26 -1.88 -10.28
CA THR A 75 1.94 -2.55 -9.18
C THR A 75 1.63 -1.99 -7.78
N ALA A 76 0.89 -0.89 -7.68
CA ALA A 76 0.69 -0.16 -6.41
C ALA A 76 2.00 0.16 -5.66
N GLY A 77 3.10 0.32 -6.40
CA GLY A 77 4.44 0.56 -5.85
C GLY A 77 5.11 -0.66 -5.21
N PHE A 78 4.57 -1.88 -5.37
CA PHE A 78 5.24 -3.11 -4.97
C PHE A 78 6.23 -3.58 -6.04
N SER A 79 7.48 -3.84 -5.66
CA SER A 79 8.52 -4.32 -6.59
C SER A 79 8.33 -5.77 -7.05
N ASP A 80 7.62 -6.57 -6.26
CA ASP A 80 7.37 -8.00 -6.44
C ASP A 80 5.87 -8.30 -6.56
N TYR A 81 5.13 -7.45 -7.27
CA TYR A 81 3.75 -7.70 -7.71
C TYR A 81 3.68 -7.59 -9.25
N PRO A 82 2.96 -8.48 -9.93
CA PRO A 82 2.92 -8.50 -11.40
C PRO A 82 2.46 -7.15 -11.97
N SER A 83 3.09 -6.72 -13.06
CA SER A 83 2.68 -5.57 -13.88
C SER A 83 1.92 -6.03 -15.11
#